data_AF-A0A671KWW7-F1
#
_entry.id   AF-A0A671KWW7-F1
#
_cell.length_a   1.000
_cell.length_b   1.000
_cell.length_c   1.000
_cell.angle_alpha   90.00
_cell.angle_beta   90.00
_cell.angle_gamma   90.00
#
_symmetry.space_group_name_H-M   'P 1'
#
loop_
_entity.id
_entity.type
_entity.pdbx_description
1 polymer ?
#
loop_
_entity_poly.entity_id
_entity_poly.type
_entity_poly.pdbx_seq_one_letter_code
_entity_poly.pdbx_strand_id
1 'polypeptide(L)'
;MASLSQELKRWAVEELELPAARLPDDGYIKTLCVGPGASIWKYITQHIYKERNVRVMRGNIQWYKVLQDKELKQLKNQNKDARRLELQREIDALQTELNQLDTKISRVEDQLATEERNVNGNWEDFMESRHRPILLDSFRQRCSEERNVLLEDTHVIGTQRHALEELSKKAEVKLVFGPSDSSDSEAGADPLVLKDVRELCSERVLFFQGLLQSELNVNPSTEFTHEQRKAVIQHWTSAVENVLRSHPPNQVLSALQALTSRQQVALEEKIAALNVERDVSDLGFRYESDHLIDVSAEQKEELTPVHSLLQSAWEEVEQSYFELAQTRNRCGQLETELTTLMRKAETAHGSDPVGQFVQEKLNPQFGSVIKASSELRNSVSQGAKHFSCVALAALNRRAMKGGQKLPAAQLSIHRIQSSAFHKLCQSLSFPMYMAPEELWSQAAVLRLELRHLRRLLQLFSESSADLQKLTARLPSPDQQTLVQRVKMVDDEILQTLLPRARELTQRCSKGLLYTDQVKTAITHWWEQPGQFALPEMQREGLTFQQWLQRWKLATKES
;
A
#
# COMPACT_ATOMS: atom_id res chain seq x y z
N MET A 1 146.70 75.53 26.84
CA MET A 1 145.39 75.46 26.15
C MET A 1 144.30 75.49 27.22
N ALA A 2 143.40 76.47 27.22
CA ALA A 2 142.31 76.54 28.19
C ALA A 2 141.29 75.42 27.91
N SER A 3 140.67 74.85 28.95
CA SER A 3 139.70 73.76 28.75
C SER A 3 138.39 74.29 28.15
N LEU A 4 137.70 73.48 27.35
CA LEU A 4 136.43 73.86 26.71
C LEU A 4 135.40 74.39 27.72
N SER A 5 135.40 73.85 28.95
CA SER A 5 134.56 74.33 30.05
C SER A 5 134.85 75.80 30.45
N GLN A 6 136.12 76.23 30.41
CA GLN A 6 136.50 77.61 30.68
C GLN A 6 136.13 78.54 29.52
N GLU A 7 136.28 78.07 28.27
CA GLU A 7 135.84 78.83 27.09
C GLU A 7 134.32 79.00 27.06
N LEU A 8 133.57 77.96 27.43
CA LEU A 8 132.12 78.02 27.53
C LEU A 8 131.67 78.98 28.65
N LYS A 9 132.35 78.97 29.81
CA LYS A 9 132.08 79.95 30.88
C LYS A 9 132.34 81.38 30.41
N ARG A 10 133.47 81.61 29.74
CA ARG A 10 133.81 82.95 29.23
C ARG A 10 132.78 83.41 28.18
N TRP A 11 132.43 82.55 27.23
CA TRP A 11 131.40 82.83 26.22
C TRP A 11 130.04 83.12 26.86
N ALA A 12 129.62 82.39 27.88
CA ALA A 12 128.34 82.64 28.55
C ALA A 12 128.32 83.99 29.30
N VAL A 13 129.44 84.41 29.90
CA VAL A 13 129.51 85.71 30.57
C VAL A 13 129.60 86.85 29.57
N GLU A 14 130.44 86.72 28.54
CA GLU A 14 130.74 87.80 27.60
C GLU A 14 129.68 87.94 26.51
N GLU A 15 129.14 86.83 25.97
CA GLU A 15 128.24 86.84 24.82
C GLU A 15 126.75 86.65 25.18
N LEU A 16 126.45 85.96 26.29
CA LEU A 16 125.08 85.84 26.81
C LEU A 16 124.78 86.81 27.96
N GLU A 17 125.76 87.63 28.36
CA GLU A 17 125.67 88.58 29.48
C GLU A 17 125.15 87.95 30.78
N LEU A 18 125.41 86.64 30.96
CA LEU A 18 124.98 85.92 32.16
C LEU A 18 125.92 86.27 33.33
N PRO A 19 125.40 86.80 34.44
CA PRO A 19 126.23 87.13 35.60
C PRO A 19 126.95 85.88 36.11
N ALA A 20 128.26 85.97 36.33
CA ALA A 20 129.09 84.81 36.69
C ALA A 20 128.57 84.02 37.91
N ALA A 21 127.88 84.70 38.84
CA ALA A 21 127.27 84.10 40.03
C ALA A 21 126.08 83.17 39.74
N ARG A 22 125.46 83.25 38.55
CA ARG A 22 124.36 82.38 38.14
C ARG A 22 124.81 81.21 37.27
N LEU A 23 126.10 81.09 36.98
CA LEU A 23 126.62 79.97 36.21
C LEU A 23 126.63 78.71 37.08
N PRO A 24 126.23 77.56 36.53
CA PRO A 24 126.32 76.29 37.24
C PRO A 24 127.74 76.00 37.72
N ASP A 25 127.84 75.15 38.75
CA ASP A 25 129.12 74.68 39.27
C ASP A 25 130.03 74.08 38.17
N ASP A 26 131.34 74.17 38.38
CA ASP A 26 132.36 73.67 37.46
C ASP A 26 132.23 72.16 37.19
N GLY A 27 131.78 71.37 38.17
CA GLY A 27 131.50 69.95 37.97
C GLY A 27 130.41 69.74 36.92
N TYR A 28 129.30 70.49 37.02
CA TYR A 28 128.19 70.41 36.09
C TYR A 28 128.54 70.96 34.69
N ILE A 29 129.34 72.03 34.60
CA ILE A 29 129.75 72.55 33.28
C ILE A 29 130.74 71.60 32.60
N LYS A 30 131.59 70.91 33.36
CA LYS A 30 132.45 69.87 32.80
C LYS A 30 131.62 68.73 32.22
N THR A 31 130.54 68.28 32.87
CA THR A 31 129.70 67.19 32.32
C THR A 31 129.02 67.57 31.01
N LEU A 32 128.64 68.83 30.82
CA LEU A 32 128.13 69.33 29.53
C LEU A 32 129.21 69.31 28.43
N CYS A 33 130.47 69.51 28.80
CA CYS A 33 131.62 69.55 27.90
C CYS A 33 132.27 68.17 27.63
N VAL A 34 131.56 67.06 27.92
CA VAL A 34 132.02 65.69 27.62
C VAL A 34 131.02 64.96 26.72
N GLY A 35 131.46 63.86 26.09
CA GLY A 35 130.62 63.04 25.22
C GLY A 35 130.09 63.80 24.00
N PRO A 36 128.86 63.52 23.54
CA PRO A 36 128.25 64.24 22.40
C PRO A 36 128.14 65.75 22.62
N GLY A 37 128.09 66.21 23.88
CA GLY A 37 127.99 67.63 24.22
C GLY A 37 129.26 68.43 23.91
N ALA A 38 130.44 67.80 23.96
CA ALA A 38 131.73 68.49 23.76
C ALA A 38 131.87 69.11 22.36
N SER A 39 131.48 68.38 21.31
CA SER A 39 131.53 68.88 19.94
C SER A 39 130.53 70.00 19.69
N ILE A 40 129.33 69.89 20.29
CA ILE A 40 128.28 70.90 20.19
C ILE A 40 128.76 72.21 20.84
N TRP A 41 129.22 72.16 22.09
CA TRP A 41 129.65 73.37 22.79
C TRP A 41 130.90 73.99 22.17
N LYS A 42 131.83 73.17 21.66
CA LYS A 42 132.99 73.67 20.89
C LYS A 42 132.57 74.38 19.61
N TYR A 43 131.55 73.87 18.91
CA TYR A 43 131.00 74.55 17.73
C TYR A 43 130.34 75.87 18.11
N ILE A 44 129.54 75.87 19.18
CA ILE A 44 128.83 77.06 19.67
C ILE A 44 129.82 78.15 20.09
N THR A 45 130.79 77.83 20.95
CA THR A 45 131.77 78.80 21.44
C THR A 45 132.71 79.29 20.34
N GLN A 46 132.89 78.57 19.23
CA GLN A 46 133.75 79.01 18.12
C GLN A 46 133.00 79.76 17.01
N HIS A 47 131.73 79.43 16.76
CA HIS A 47 131.00 79.91 15.58
C HIS A 47 129.84 80.87 15.88
N ILE A 48 129.44 80.99 17.13
CA ILE A 48 128.47 81.98 17.58
C ILE A 48 129.23 83.17 18.18
N TYR A 49 129.91 83.92 17.30
CA TYR A 49 130.51 85.23 17.60
C TYR A 49 130.10 86.26 16.52
N LYS A 50 129.68 87.45 16.97
CA LYS A 50 129.32 88.68 16.22
C LYS A 50 127.95 88.74 15.51
N GLU A 51 127.31 89.89 15.74
CA GLU A 51 126.03 90.45 15.25
C GLU A 51 125.71 90.30 13.74
N ARG A 52 126.67 89.87 12.92
CA ARG A 52 126.51 89.64 11.48
C ARG A 52 125.96 88.23 11.15
N ASN A 53 126.15 87.22 12.01
CA ASN A 53 125.73 85.84 11.73
C ASN A 53 124.27 85.52 12.11
N VAL A 54 123.69 86.25 13.08
CA VAL A 54 122.27 86.10 13.47
C VAL A 54 121.31 86.56 12.35
N ARG A 55 121.74 87.53 11.53
CA ARG A 55 120.99 88.02 10.36
C ARG A 55 120.95 87.00 9.22
N VAL A 56 122.02 86.23 9.03
CA VAL A 56 122.11 85.16 8.03
C VAL A 56 121.29 83.93 8.45
N MET A 57 121.34 83.55 9.73
CA MET A 57 120.53 82.44 10.25
C MET A 57 119.02 82.72 10.21
N ARG A 58 118.58 83.97 10.44
CA ARG A 58 117.16 84.35 10.31
C ARG A 58 116.67 84.29 8.85
N GLY A 59 117.53 84.60 7.87
CA GLY A 59 117.26 84.44 6.44
C GLY A 59 117.18 82.97 6.00
N ASN A 60 118.06 82.11 6.51
CA ASN A 60 118.09 80.70 6.13
C ASN A 60 116.91 79.89 6.69
N ILE A 61 116.43 80.22 7.91
CA ILE A 61 115.24 79.57 8.51
C ILE A 61 113.96 79.91 7.72
N GLN A 62 113.86 81.11 7.13
CA GLN A 62 112.74 81.47 6.25
C GLN A 62 112.80 80.71 4.91
N TRP A 63 114.00 80.38 4.42
CA TRP A 63 114.19 79.64 3.17
C TRP A 63 113.81 78.16 3.27
N TYR A 64 114.13 77.49 4.39
CA TYR A 64 113.74 76.09 4.61
C TYR A 64 112.22 75.90 4.75
N LYS A 65 111.50 76.90 5.27
CA LYS A 65 110.03 76.89 5.35
C LYS A 65 109.36 76.93 3.97
N VAL A 66 109.98 77.63 3.01
CA VAL A 66 109.50 77.74 1.62
C VAL A 66 109.78 76.46 0.80
N LEU A 67 110.85 75.73 1.11
CA LEU A 67 111.15 74.47 0.43
C LEU A 67 110.19 73.34 0.83
N GLN A 68 109.90 73.20 2.13
CA GLN A 68 108.95 72.20 2.64
C GLN A 68 107.52 72.41 2.12
N ASP A 69 107.09 73.67 1.95
CA ASP A 69 105.75 73.99 1.42
C ASP A 69 105.61 73.76 -0.11
N LYS A 70 106.72 73.71 -0.87
CA LYS A 70 106.70 73.48 -2.32
C LYS A 70 106.75 72.00 -2.70
N GLU A 71 107.53 71.16 -2.03
CA GLU A 71 107.64 69.73 -2.36
C GLU A 71 106.42 68.90 -1.89
N LEU A 72 105.80 69.25 -0.76
CA LEU A 72 104.64 68.52 -0.24
C LEU A 72 103.34 68.74 -1.04
N LYS A 73 103.25 69.82 -1.83
CA LYS A 73 102.06 70.16 -2.65
C LYS A 73 102.06 69.48 -4.03
N GLN A 74 103.20 69.08 -4.57
CA GLN A 74 103.28 68.46 -5.91
C GLN A 74 103.05 66.94 -5.90
N LEU A 75 103.56 66.21 -4.90
CA LEU A 75 103.45 64.74 -4.86
C LEU A 75 102.09 64.19 -4.39
N LYS A 76 101.28 64.98 -3.66
CA LYS A 76 99.99 64.52 -3.10
C LYS A 76 98.81 64.58 -4.07
N ASN A 77 98.89 65.39 -5.12
CA ASN A 77 97.78 65.59 -6.07
C ASN A 77 97.81 64.55 -7.20
N GLN A 78 98.98 64.25 -7.78
CA GLN A 78 99.08 63.36 -8.94
C GLN A 78 98.69 61.89 -8.67
N ASN A 79 98.98 61.35 -7.49
CA ASN A 79 98.69 59.94 -7.15
C ASN A 79 97.22 59.70 -6.72
N LYS A 80 96.54 60.75 -6.22
CA LYS A 80 95.10 60.66 -5.90
C LYS A 80 94.25 60.74 -7.16
N ASP A 81 94.63 61.58 -8.11
CA ASP A 81 93.85 61.78 -9.34
C ASP A 81 93.90 60.55 -10.26
N ALA A 82 95.05 59.87 -10.37
CA ALA A 82 95.16 58.63 -11.15
C ALA A 82 94.35 57.47 -10.55
N ARG A 83 94.41 57.26 -9.23
CA ARG A 83 93.64 56.19 -8.55
C ARG A 83 92.14 56.46 -8.53
N ARG A 84 91.75 57.74 -8.47
CA ARG A 84 90.34 58.16 -8.63
C ARG A 84 89.81 57.84 -10.02
N LEU A 85 90.63 58.03 -11.05
CA LEU A 85 90.23 57.74 -12.44
C LEU A 85 90.04 56.24 -12.69
N GLU A 86 90.89 55.39 -12.10
CA GLU A 86 90.77 53.93 -12.25
C GLU A 86 89.54 53.37 -11.53
N LEU A 87 89.30 53.78 -10.28
CA LEU A 87 88.08 53.43 -9.56
C LEU A 87 86.82 53.93 -10.27
N GLN A 88 86.90 55.09 -10.93
CA GLN A 88 85.78 55.58 -11.74
C GLN A 88 85.51 54.66 -12.93
N ARG A 89 86.54 54.16 -13.62
CA ARG A 89 86.35 53.18 -14.71
C ARG A 89 85.77 51.86 -14.23
N GLU A 90 86.21 51.35 -13.08
CA GLU A 90 85.64 50.12 -12.49
C GLU A 90 84.18 50.32 -12.07
N ILE A 91 83.85 51.47 -11.49
CA ILE A 91 82.46 51.83 -11.16
C ILE A 91 81.62 51.90 -12.44
N ASP A 92 82.11 52.56 -13.48
CA ASP A 92 81.40 52.68 -14.75
C ASP A 92 81.20 51.29 -15.40
N ALA A 93 82.21 50.41 -15.33
CA ALA A 93 82.12 49.03 -15.83
C ALA A 93 81.08 48.20 -15.05
N LEU A 94 81.11 48.23 -13.71
CA LEU A 94 80.12 47.55 -12.87
C LEU A 94 78.71 48.11 -13.07
N GLN A 95 78.56 49.42 -13.29
CA GLN A 95 77.27 50.02 -13.64
C GLN A 95 76.72 49.48 -14.96
N THR A 96 77.58 49.29 -15.98
CA THR A 96 77.14 48.68 -17.24
C THR A 96 76.73 47.21 -17.08
N GLU A 97 77.44 46.43 -16.27
CA GLU A 97 77.11 45.04 -15.99
C GLU A 97 75.80 44.91 -15.19
N LEU A 98 75.60 45.79 -14.20
CA LEU A 98 74.39 45.83 -13.38
C LEU A 98 73.16 46.18 -14.25
N ASN A 99 73.29 47.17 -15.15
CA ASN A 99 72.24 47.49 -16.13
C ASN A 99 71.94 46.31 -17.09
N GLN A 100 72.96 45.53 -17.48
CA GLN A 100 72.75 44.32 -18.29
C GLN A 100 72.07 43.20 -17.53
N LEU A 101 72.32 43.07 -16.22
CA LEU A 101 71.62 42.11 -15.38
C LEU A 101 70.18 42.55 -15.12
N ASP A 102 69.93 43.82 -14.83
CA ASP A 102 68.58 44.36 -14.63
C ASP A 102 67.71 44.17 -15.88
N THR A 103 68.25 44.42 -17.07
CA THR A 103 67.54 44.18 -18.33
C THR A 103 67.27 42.69 -18.58
N LYS A 104 68.17 41.79 -18.17
CA LYS A 104 67.92 40.34 -18.22
C LYS A 104 66.87 39.90 -17.20
N ILE A 105 66.92 40.43 -15.98
CA ILE A 105 65.95 40.15 -14.92
C ILE A 105 64.56 40.59 -15.37
N SER A 106 64.42 41.85 -15.81
CA SER A 106 63.15 42.38 -16.30
C SER A 106 62.59 41.56 -17.46
N ARG A 107 63.43 41.10 -18.39
CA ARG A 107 62.99 40.22 -19.48
C ARG A 107 62.50 38.86 -18.98
N VAL A 108 63.16 38.27 -17.99
CA VAL A 108 62.75 37.00 -17.38
C VAL A 108 61.46 37.17 -16.58
N GLU A 109 61.29 38.28 -15.87
CA GLU A 109 60.06 38.63 -15.14
C GLU A 109 58.87 38.79 -16.10
N ASP A 110 59.06 39.49 -17.22
CA ASP A 110 58.03 39.63 -18.26
C ASP A 110 57.65 38.28 -18.89
N GLN A 111 58.64 37.42 -19.13
CA GLN A 111 58.40 36.06 -19.62
C GLN A 111 57.65 35.22 -18.59
N LEU A 112 58.04 35.28 -17.32
CA LEU A 112 57.39 34.56 -16.23
C LEU A 112 55.94 35.03 -16.03
N ALA A 113 55.69 36.34 -16.09
CA ALA A 113 54.35 36.90 -16.01
C ALA A 113 53.47 36.47 -17.20
N THR A 114 54.07 36.28 -18.37
CA THR A 114 53.36 35.79 -19.57
C THR A 114 53.03 34.31 -19.45
N GLU A 115 53.97 33.49 -18.99
CA GLU A 115 53.72 32.08 -18.73
C GLU A 115 52.71 31.87 -17.58
N GLU A 116 52.74 32.69 -16.54
CA GLU A 116 51.76 32.62 -15.46
C GLU A 116 50.34 32.93 -15.95
N ARG A 117 50.19 33.94 -16.81
CA ARG A 117 48.91 34.25 -17.48
C ARG A 117 48.44 33.08 -18.36
N ASN A 118 49.34 32.48 -19.13
CA ASN A 118 49.03 31.34 -19.99
C ASN A 118 48.59 30.11 -19.17
N VAL A 119 49.31 29.79 -18.10
CA VAL A 119 48.97 28.67 -17.21
C VAL A 119 47.62 28.90 -16.53
N ASN A 120 47.33 30.12 -16.08
CA ASN A 120 46.06 30.42 -15.45
C ASN A 120 44.88 30.31 -16.43
N GLY A 121 45.03 30.83 -17.65
CA GLY A 121 44.04 30.66 -18.71
C GLY A 121 43.79 29.19 -19.06
N ASN A 122 44.87 28.42 -19.25
CA ASN A 122 44.76 26.97 -19.52
C ASN A 122 44.08 26.21 -18.38
N TRP A 123 44.25 26.63 -17.13
CA TRP A 123 43.61 26.00 -15.98
C TRP A 123 42.11 26.31 -15.91
N GLU A 124 41.71 27.54 -16.19
CA GLU A 124 40.30 27.92 -16.29
C GLU A 124 39.60 27.16 -17.42
N ASP A 125 40.22 27.07 -18.59
CA ASP A 125 39.73 26.29 -19.73
C ASP A 125 39.62 24.80 -19.39
N PHE A 126 40.59 24.25 -18.67
CA PHE A 126 40.56 22.86 -18.21
C PHE A 126 39.41 22.60 -17.24
N MET A 127 39.21 23.48 -16.26
CA MET A 127 38.15 23.35 -15.26
C MET A 127 36.75 23.54 -15.87
N GLU A 128 36.57 24.53 -16.76
CA GLU A 128 35.35 24.72 -17.54
C GLU A 128 35.06 23.48 -18.40
N SER A 129 36.07 22.97 -19.11
CA SER A 129 35.95 21.78 -19.96
C SER A 129 35.61 20.52 -19.18
N ARG A 130 35.97 20.44 -17.89
CA ARG A 130 35.70 19.27 -17.05
C ARG A 130 34.36 19.36 -16.31
N HIS A 131 33.98 20.53 -15.79
CA HIS A 131 32.76 20.70 -15.01
C HIS A 131 31.51 20.89 -15.87
N ARG A 132 31.62 21.61 -16.99
CA ARG A 132 30.49 21.90 -17.87
C ARG A 132 29.83 20.64 -18.42
N PRO A 133 30.55 19.61 -18.92
CA PRO A 133 29.92 18.38 -19.39
C PRO A 133 29.16 17.65 -18.27
N ILE A 134 29.72 17.56 -17.06
CA ILE A 134 29.09 16.85 -15.93
C ILE A 134 27.77 17.53 -15.51
N LEU A 135 27.75 18.87 -15.44
CA LEU A 135 26.53 19.62 -15.14
C LEU A 135 25.49 19.49 -16.26
N LEU A 136 25.91 19.53 -17.52
CA LEU A 136 25.01 19.34 -18.65
C LEU A 136 24.48 17.90 -18.75
N ASP A 137 25.29 16.90 -18.43
CA ASP A 137 24.91 15.48 -18.42
C ASP A 137 23.93 15.20 -17.29
N SER A 138 24.17 15.72 -16.08
CA SER A 138 23.23 15.60 -14.95
C SER A 138 21.90 16.33 -15.21
N PHE A 139 21.94 17.51 -15.83
CA PHE A 139 20.72 18.22 -16.26
C PHE A 139 19.98 17.44 -17.35
N ARG A 140 20.69 16.92 -18.35
CA ARG A 140 20.11 16.10 -19.43
C ARG A 140 19.48 14.83 -18.88
N GLN A 141 20.13 14.17 -17.91
CA GLN A 141 19.61 12.99 -17.25
C GLN A 141 18.30 13.31 -16.52
N ARG A 142 18.27 14.37 -15.72
CA ARG A 142 17.04 14.80 -15.02
C ARG A 142 15.90 15.09 -16.01
N CYS A 143 16.17 15.84 -17.08
CA CYS A 143 15.17 16.08 -18.12
C CYS A 143 14.69 14.78 -18.80
N SER A 144 15.57 13.80 -18.99
CA SER A 144 15.18 12.50 -19.53
C SER A 144 14.31 11.71 -18.56
N GLU A 145 14.61 11.73 -17.27
CA GLU A 145 13.82 11.08 -16.22
C GLU A 145 12.42 11.71 -16.11
N GLU A 146 12.34 13.05 -16.04
CA GLU A 146 11.06 13.77 -16.04
C GLU A 146 10.24 13.48 -17.30
N ARG A 147 10.88 13.46 -18.47
CA ARG A 147 10.22 13.10 -19.73
C ARG A 147 9.69 11.67 -19.69
N ASN A 148 10.43 10.72 -19.14
CA ASN A 148 9.99 9.33 -19.03
C ASN A 148 8.75 9.21 -18.13
N VAL A 149 8.72 9.91 -16.99
CA VAL A 149 7.54 9.97 -16.11
C VAL A 149 6.34 10.56 -16.86
N LEU A 150 6.52 11.68 -17.56
CA LEU A 150 5.44 12.29 -18.35
C LEU A 150 4.94 11.38 -19.48
N LEU A 151 5.83 10.61 -20.12
CA LEU A 151 5.46 9.63 -21.14
C LEU A 151 4.64 8.49 -20.53
N GLU A 152 5.00 8.01 -19.35
CA GLU A 152 4.24 6.99 -18.61
C GLU A 152 2.85 7.50 -18.21
N ASP A 153 2.77 8.72 -17.65
CA ASP A 153 1.49 9.37 -17.32
C ASP A 153 0.61 9.54 -18.57
N THR A 154 1.21 9.98 -19.69
CA THR A 154 0.48 10.13 -20.96
C THR A 154 -0.04 8.78 -21.46
N HIS A 155 0.73 7.71 -21.31
CA HIS A 155 0.28 6.36 -21.65
C HIS A 155 -0.88 5.91 -20.76
N VAL A 156 -0.77 6.08 -19.43
CA VAL A 156 -1.83 5.72 -18.47
C VAL A 156 -3.12 6.49 -18.79
N ILE A 157 -3.04 7.81 -18.96
CA ILE A 157 -4.19 8.65 -19.34
C ILE A 157 -4.78 8.19 -20.69
N GLY A 158 -3.92 7.87 -21.66
CA GLY A 158 -4.34 7.33 -22.96
C GLY A 158 -5.13 6.03 -22.84
N THR A 159 -4.67 5.09 -22.03
CA THR A 159 -5.38 3.82 -21.77
C THR A 159 -6.72 4.03 -21.06
N GLN A 160 -6.77 4.91 -20.06
CA GLN A 160 -8.00 5.26 -19.34
C GLN A 160 -9.02 5.94 -20.26
N ARG A 161 -8.57 6.89 -21.09
CA ARG A 161 -9.42 7.55 -22.09
C ARG A 161 -10.00 6.53 -23.06
N HIS A 162 -9.19 5.61 -23.56
CA HIS A 162 -9.67 4.57 -24.48
C HIS A 162 -10.71 3.66 -23.81
N ALA A 163 -10.47 3.24 -22.56
CA ALA A 163 -11.45 2.45 -21.80
C ALA A 163 -12.78 3.21 -21.59
N LEU A 164 -12.72 4.52 -21.31
CA LEU A 164 -13.92 5.36 -21.18
C LEU A 164 -14.66 5.55 -22.51
N GLU A 165 -13.95 5.65 -23.62
CA GLU A 165 -14.54 5.70 -24.96
C GLU A 165 -15.27 4.39 -25.31
N GLU A 166 -14.66 3.25 -25.00
CA GLU A 166 -15.30 1.94 -25.19
C GLU A 166 -16.54 1.78 -24.29
N LEU A 167 -16.48 2.24 -23.04
CA LEU A 167 -17.65 2.30 -22.16
C LEU A 167 -18.74 3.23 -22.71
N SER A 168 -18.37 4.39 -23.24
CA SER A 168 -19.32 5.32 -23.85
C SER A 168 -20.05 4.67 -25.04
N LYS A 169 -19.33 3.98 -25.92
CA LYS A 169 -19.93 3.24 -27.04
C LYS A 169 -20.88 2.15 -26.57
N LYS A 170 -20.49 1.37 -25.55
CA LYS A 170 -21.37 0.36 -24.94
C LYS A 170 -22.64 1.01 -24.37
N ALA A 171 -22.53 2.19 -23.75
CA ALA A 171 -23.64 2.86 -23.08
C ALA A 171 -24.78 3.27 -24.03
N GLU A 172 -24.48 3.51 -25.32
CA GLU A 172 -25.46 3.84 -26.35
C GLU A 172 -26.34 2.64 -26.74
N VAL A 173 -25.87 1.41 -26.50
CA VAL A 173 -26.64 0.20 -26.79
C VAL A 173 -27.71 0.02 -25.72
N LYS A 174 -28.98 0.17 -26.11
CA LYS A 174 -30.13 -0.10 -25.26
C LYS A 174 -30.31 -1.61 -25.10
N LEU A 175 -30.12 -2.11 -23.89
CA LEU A 175 -30.32 -3.52 -23.57
C LEU A 175 -31.80 -3.82 -23.30
N VAL A 176 -32.25 -4.98 -23.76
CA VAL A 176 -33.58 -5.53 -23.47
C VAL A 176 -33.37 -6.80 -22.65
N PHE A 177 -34.02 -6.87 -21.48
CA PHE A 177 -33.97 -8.05 -20.61
C PHE A 177 -35.26 -8.85 -20.81
N GLY A 178 -35.14 -10.13 -21.18
CA GLY A 178 -36.30 -11.00 -21.46
C GLY A 178 -37.08 -11.39 -20.19
N PRO A 179 -38.35 -11.83 -20.33
CA PRO A 179 -39.10 -12.44 -19.24
C PRO A 179 -38.46 -13.79 -18.84
N SER A 180 -38.51 -14.12 -17.54
CA SER A 180 -37.58 -15.07 -16.92
C SER A 180 -37.91 -16.55 -17.12
N ASP A 181 -38.89 -16.90 -17.96
CA ASP A 181 -39.46 -18.25 -18.03
C ASP A 181 -39.35 -18.86 -19.43
N SER A 182 -38.18 -19.40 -19.76
CA SER A 182 -38.07 -20.55 -20.65
C SER A 182 -36.68 -21.15 -20.53
N SER A 183 -36.55 -22.25 -19.80
CA SER A 183 -35.35 -23.11 -19.86
C SER A 183 -35.17 -23.74 -21.25
N ASP A 184 -36.18 -23.67 -22.12
CA ASP A 184 -36.14 -24.16 -23.48
C ASP A 184 -36.73 -23.11 -24.44
N SER A 185 -35.92 -22.14 -24.86
CA SER A 185 -36.13 -21.41 -26.11
C SER A 185 -34.84 -20.71 -26.52
N GLU A 186 -34.40 -20.93 -27.75
CA GLU A 186 -33.24 -20.31 -28.42
C GLU A 186 -33.41 -18.79 -28.64
N ALA A 187 -34.15 -18.09 -27.79
CA ALA A 187 -34.46 -16.66 -27.89
C ALA A 187 -33.64 -15.85 -26.87
N GLY A 188 -32.37 -15.64 -27.21
CA GLY A 188 -31.51 -14.59 -26.63
C GLY A 188 -30.92 -14.90 -25.26
N ALA A 189 -29.61 -15.19 -25.22
CA ALA A 189 -28.86 -15.26 -23.97
C ALA A 189 -28.99 -13.95 -23.16
N ASP A 190 -29.18 -14.07 -21.84
CA ASP A 190 -29.21 -12.92 -20.91
C ASP A 190 -27.95 -12.04 -21.14
N PRO A 191 -28.09 -10.69 -21.20
CA PRO A 191 -26.94 -9.80 -21.35
C PRO A 191 -25.88 -10.04 -20.26
N LEU A 192 -24.60 -9.98 -20.63
CA LEU A 192 -23.49 -10.25 -19.70
C LEU A 192 -23.56 -9.40 -18.41
N VAL A 193 -23.93 -8.12 -18.52
CA VAL A 193 -24.14 -7.23 -17.38
C VAL A 193 -25.19 -7.75 -16.39
N LEU A 194 -26.24 -8.42 -16.87
CA LEU A 194 -27.27 -9.00 -15.99
C LEU A 194 -26.72 -10.19 -15.21
N LYS A 195 -25.88 -11.02 -15.86
CA LYS A 195 -25.22 -12.16 -15.23
C LYS A 195 -24.24 -11.69 -14.16
N ASP A 196 -23.34 -10.77 -14.51
CA ASP A 196 -22.31 -10.27 -13.59
C ASP A 196 -22.94 -9.59 -12.37
N VAL A 197 -23.98 -8.77 -12.57
CA VAL A 197 -24.72 -8.14 -11.46
C VAL A 197 -25.45 -9.18 -10.60
N ARG A 198 -26.04 -10.22 -11.21
CA ARG A 198 -26.71 -11.30 -10.47
C ARG A 198 -25.74 -12.06 -9.59
N GLU A 199 -24.59 -12.47 -10.14
CA GLU A 199 -23.54 -13.16 -9.38
C GLU A 199 -23.07 -12.32 -8.20
N LEU A 200 -22.82 -11.03 -8.44
CA LEU A 200 -22.36 -10.10 -7.41
C LEU A 200 -23.40 -9.85 -6.30
N CYS A 201 -24.68 -9.84 -6.65
CA CYS A 201 -25.78 -9.83 -5.68
C CYS A 201 -25.86 -11.14 -4.89
N SER A 202 -25.71 -12.30 -5.55
CA SER A 202 -25.71 -13.61 -4.92
C SER A 202 -24.57 -13.79 -3.93
N GLU A 203 -23.34 -13.41 -4.31
CA GLU A 203 -22.17 -13.43 -3.42
C GLU A 203 -22.41 -12.60 -2.15
N ARG A 204 -23.01 -11.41 -2.30
CA ARG A 204 -23.33 -10.54 -1.16
C ARG A 204 -24.36 -11.17 -0.23
N VAL A 205 -25.37 -11.85 -0.77
CA VAL A 205 -26.37 -12.57 0.02
C VAL A 205 -25.73 -13.73 0.77
N LEU A 206 -24.90 -14.53 0.09
CA LEU A 206 -24.18 -15.64 0.71
C LEU A 206 -23.27 -15.17 1.85
N PHE A 207 -22.59 -14.03 1.66
CA PHE A 207 -21.77 -13.42 2.71
C PHE A 207 -22.61 -13.05 3.94
N PHE A 208 -23.74 -12.35 3.77
CA PHE A 208 -24.60 -11.98 4.89
C PHE A 208 -25.24 -13.20 5.58
N GLN A 209 -25.60 -14.24 4.81
CA GLN A 209 -26.09 -15.49 5.37
C GLN A 209 -25.01 -16.19 6.20
N GLY A 210 -23.76 -16.22 5.74
CA GLY A 210 -22.64 -16.77 6.49
C GLY A 210 -22.38 -16.02 7.79
N LEU A 211 -22.46 -14.68 7.77
CA LEU A 211 -22.38 -13.86 8.98
C LEU A 211 -23.51 -14.18 9.96
N LEU A 212 -24.76 -14.20 9.48
CA LEU A 212 -25.93 -14.47 10.32
C LEU A 212 -25.88 -15.88 10.93
N GLN A 213 -25.47 -16.90 10.16
CA GLN A 213 -25.32 -18.26 10.65
C GLN A 213 -24.20 -18.37 11.69
N SER A 214 -23.12 -17.60 11.56
CA SER A 214 -22.04 -17.58 12.55
C SER A 214 -22.49 -17.01 13.90
N GLU A 215 -23.38 -16.00 13.89
CA GLU A 215 -23.93 -15.38 15.11
C GLU A 215 -25.01 -16.26 15.77
N LEU A 216 -25.71 -17.10 14.99
CA LEU A 216 -26.76 -17.99 15.48
C LEU A 216 -26.23 -19.36 15.97
N ASN A 217 -25.06 -19.79 15.47
CA ASN A 217 -24.45 -21.05 15.86
C ASN A 217 -23.64 -20.89 17.16
N VAL A 218 -23.96 -21.69 18.18
CA VAL A 218 -23.29 -21.71 19.49
C VAL A 218 -21.85 -22.27 19.42
N ASN A 219 -21.40 -22.73 18.24
CA ASN A 219 -20.08 -23.34 18.05
C ASN A 219 -19.05 -22.29 17.57
N PRO A 220 -17.98 -22.02 18.34
CA PRO A 220 -16.99 -20.99 18.02
C PRO A 220 -16.09 -21.32 16.81
N SER A 221 -16.21 -22.50 16.21
CA SER A 221 -15.41 -22.93 15.05
C SER A 221 -15.90 -22.38 13.71
N THR A 222 -17.08 -21.75 13.67
CA THR A 222 -17.68 -21.16 12.45
C THR A 222 -17.68 -19.62 12.44
N GLU A 223 -17.08 -18.97 13.45
CA GLU A 223 -16.99 -17.51 13.49
C GLU A 223 -15.95 -16.99 12.51
N PHE A 224 -16.37 -16.09 11.61
CA PHE A 224 -15.47 -15.37 10.73
C PHE A 224 -14.51 -14.51 11.56
N THR A 225 -13.21 -14.72 11.39
CA THR A 225 -12.19 -13.83 11.97
C THR A 225 -12.26 -12.43 11.36
N HIS A 226 -11.79 -11.42 12.08
CA HIS A 226 -11.74 -10.04 11.58
C HIS A 226 -11.06 -9.93 10.21
N GLU A 227 -9.95 -10.64 10.02
CA GLU A 227 -9.21 -10.64 8.75
C GLU A 227 -9.99 -11.30 7.61
N GLN A 228 -10.70 -12.39 7.88
CA GLN A 228 -11.56 -13.01 6.87
C GLN A 228 -12.72 -12.10 6.47
N ARG A 229 -13.35 -11.39 7.42
CA ARG A 229 -14.41 -10.40 7.11
C ARG A 229 -13.87 -9.29 6.22
N LYS A 230 -12.70 -8.75 6.57
CA LYS A 230 -12.03 -7.70 5.79
C LYS A 230 -11.67 -8.17 4.38
N ALA A 231 -11.16 -9.39 4.24
CA ALA A 231 -10.81 -9.97 2.94
C ALA A 231 -12.05 -10.16 2.04
N VAL A 232 -13.18 -10.63 2.58
CA VAL A 232 -14.41 -10.78 1.80
C VAL A 232 -14.99 -9.42 1.38
N ILE A 233 -14.96 -8.41 2.26
CA ILE A 233 -15.37 -7.04 1.90
C ILE A 233 -14.48 -6.47 0.79
N GLN A 234 -13.16 -6.63 0.89
CA GLN A 234 -12.23 -6.18 -0.14
C GLN A 234 -12.45 -6.90 -1.48
N HIS A 235 -12.66 -8.22 -1.44
CA HIS A 235 -12.96 -9.01 -2.62
C HIS A 235 -14.25 -8.52 -3.31
N TRP A 236 -15.34 -8.38 -2.54
CA TRP A 236 -16.61 -7.89 -3.08
C TRP A 236 -16.49 -6.47 -3.63
N THR A 237 -15.77 -5.58 -2.95
CA THR A 237 -15.54 -4.20 -3.43
C THR A 237 -14.75 -4.19 -4.74
N SER A 238 -13.70 -5.02 -4.85
CA SER A 238 -12.93 -5.18 -6.08
C SER A 238 -13.78 -5.75 -7.23
N ALA A 239 -14.67 -6.71 -6.94
CA ALA A 239 -15.61 -7.24 -7.91
C ALA A 239 -16.59 -6.16 -8.40
N VAL A 240 -17.10 -5.30 -7.50
CA VAL A 240 -17.96 -4.16 -7.87
C VAL A 240 -17.22 -3.21 -8.79
N GLU A 241 -15.98 -2.85 -8.45
CA GLU A 241 -15.15 -2.00 -9.30
C GLU A 241 -14.92 -2.63 -10.68
N ASN A 242 -14.69 -3.94 -10.76
CA ASN A 242 -14.53 -4.64 -12.04
C ASN A 242 -15.79 -4.60 -12.89
N VAL A 243 -16.97 -4.78 -12.29
CA VAL A 243 -18.26 -4.64 -13.00
C VAL A 243 -18.43 -3.21 -13.51
N LEU A 244 -18.14 -2.19 -12.69
CA LEU A 244 -18.24 -0.78 -13.07
C LEU A 244 -17.20 -0.35 -14.13
N ARG A 245 -16.02 -0.99 -14.16
CA ARG A 245 -15.01 -0.79 -15.23
C ARG A 245 -15.43 -1.46 -16.54
N SER A 246 -16.18 -2.54 -16.47
CA SER A 246 -16.52 -3.38 -17.64
C SER A 246 -17.82 -2.95 -18.32
N HIS A 247 -18.75 -2.40 -17.54
CA HIS A 247 -20.11 -2.08 -17.96
C HIS A 247 -20.50 -0.63 -17.64
N PRO A 248 -21.20 0.05 -18.55
CA PRO A 248 -21.73 1.39 -18.32
C PRO A 248 -22.71 1.48 -17.13
N PRO A 249 -22.73 2.60 -16.38
CA PRO A 249 -23.61 2.77 -15.21
C PRO A 249 -25.11 2.61 -15.52
N ASN A 250 -25.57 3.07 -16.69
CA ASN A 250 -26.96 2.93 -17.11
C ASN A 250 -27.34 1.46 -17.34
N GLN A 251 -26.43 0.65 -17.88
CA GLN A 251 -26.66 -0.78 -18.08
C GLN A 251 -26.67 -1.54 -16.76
N VAL A 252 -25.75 -1.22 -15.83
CA VAL A 252 -25.72 -1.81 -14.48
C VAL A 252 -27.01 -1.49 -13.72
N LEU A 253 -27.49 -0.25 -13.78
CA LEU A 253 -28.75 0.13 -13.14
C LEU A 253 -29.97 -0.53 -13.79
N SER A 254 -29.99 -0.66 -15.11
CA SER A 254 -31.06 -1.36 -15.82
C SER A 254 -31.07 -2.86 -15.48
N ALA A 255 -29.90 -3.47 -15.31
CA ALA A 255 -29.75 -4.86 -14.85
C ALA A 255 -30.27 -5.04 -13.41
N LEU A 256 -29.90 -4.14 -12.49
CA LEU A 256 -30.43 -4.13 -11.13
C LEU A 256 -31.96 -3.99 -11.13
N GLN A 257 -32.49 -3.04 -11.91
CA GLN A 257 -33.93 -2.84 -12.04
C GLN A 257 -34.63 -4.10 -12.57
N ALA A 258 -34.08 -4.76 -13.60
CA ALA A 258 -34.64 -5.98 -14.15
C ALA A 258 -34.64 -7.13 -13.12
N LEU A 259 -33.55 -7.31 -12.35
CA LEU A 259 -33.49 -8.31 -11.28
C LEU A 259 -34.50 -8.02 -10.17
N THR A 260 -34.61 -6.77 -9.74
CA THR A 260 -35.59 -6.34 -8.74
C THR A 260 -37.02 -6.57 -9.21
N SER A 261 -37.35 -6.19 -10.46
CA SER A 261 -38.69 -6.42 -11.03
C SER A 261 -39.00 -7.91 -11.15
N ARG A 262 -38.05 -8.75 -11.59
CA ARG A 262 -38.24 -10.22 -11.64
C ARG A 262 -38.51 -10.79 -10.24
N GLN A 263 -37.76 -10.37 -9.22
CA GLN A 263 -37.98 -10.81 -7.84
C GLN A 263 -39.31 -10.31 -7.26
N GLN A 264 -39.73 -9.09 -7.60
CA GLN A 264 -41.02 -8.55 -7.20
C GLN A 264 -42.18 -9.37 -7.77
N VAL A 265 -42.18 -9.64 -9.08
CA VAL A 265 -43.23 -10.45 -9.74
C VAL A 265 -43.30 -11.84 -9.11
N ALA A 266 -42.16 -12.51 -8.91
CA ALA A 266 -42.13 -13.83 -8.28
C ALA A 266 -42.69 -13.81 -6.84
N LEU A 267 -42.49 -12.71 -6.09
CA LEU A 267 -43.07 -12.54 -4.75
C LEU A 267 -44.57 -12.25 -4.81
N GLU A 268 -45.02 -11.42 -5.76
CA GLU A 268 -46.44 -11.15 -5.99
C GLU A 268 -47.19 -12.41 -6.35
N GLU A 269 -46.65 -13.25 -7.23
CA GLU A 269 -47.21 -14.57 -7.59
C GLU A 269 -47.29 -15.50 -6.39
N LYS A 270 -46.23 -15.58 -5.57
CA LYS A 270 -46.25 -16.36 -4.32
C LYS A 270 -47.28 -15.86 -3.33
N ILE A 271 -47.48 -14.54 -3.23
CA ILE A 271 -48.51 -13.96 -2.35
C ILE A 271 -49.91 -14.17 -2.92
N ALA A 272 -50.09 -14.06 -4.24
CA ALA A 272 -51.36 -14.28 -4.90
C ALA A 272 -51.80 -15.76 -4.86
N ALA A 273 -50.84 -16.69 -4.85
CA ALA A 273 -51.11 -18.10 -4.61
C ALA A 273 -51.68 -18.37 -3.21
N LEU A 274 -51.41 -17.50 -2.22
CA LEU A 274 -51.96 -17.58 -0.85
C LEU A 274 -53.36 -16.95 -0.81
N ASN A 275 -54.37 -17.66 -1.32
CA ASN A 275 -55.75 -17.21 -1.28
C ASN A 275 -56.46 -17.69 -0.01
N VAL A 276 -56.28 -16.91 1.06
CA VAL A 276 -56.86 -17.20 2.39
C VAL A 276 -58.37 -17.43 2.34
N GLU A 277 -59.11 -16.76 1.46
CA GLU A 277 -60.57 -16.89 1.36
C GLU A 277 -60.99 -18.21 0.71
N ARG A 278 -60.29 -18.61 -0.37
CA ARG A 278 -60.44 -19.95 -0.96
C ARG A 278 -60.02 -21.02 0.04
N ASP A 279 -58.86 -20.85 0.69
CA ASP A 279 -58.33 -21.81 1.65
C ASP A 279 -59.32 -21.99 2.81
N VAL A 280 -59.88 -20.91 3.36
CA VAL A 280 -60.91 -20.96 4.42
C VAL A 280 -62.18 -21.66 3.94
N SER A 281 -62.60 -21.41 2.70
CA SER A 281 -63.77 -22.07 2.09
C SER A 281 -63.57 -23.57 1.91
N ASP A 282 -62.39 -23.99 1.43
CA ASP A 282 -62.03 -25.40 1.27
C ASP A 282 -62.07 -26.13 2.62
N LEU A 283 -61.74 -25.44 3.72
CA LEU A 283 -61.83 -25.97 5.09
C LEU A 283 -63.26 -26.15 5.61
N GLY A 284 -64.26 -25.74 4.84
CA GLY A 284 -65.65 -25.74 5.29
C GLY A 284 -65.94 -24.60 6.26
N PHE A 285 -65.21 -23.48 6.17
CA PHE A 285 -65.49 -22.26 6.93
C PHE A 285 -65.76 -21.11 5.97
N ARG A 286 -66.52 -20.11 6.41
CA ARG A 286 -66.72 -18.84 5.69
C ARG A 286 -66.24 -17.70 6.58
N TYR A 287 -65.48 -16.76 6.01
CA TYR A 287 -65.01 -15.59 6.74
C TYR A 287 -65.99 -14.43 6.54
N GLU A 288 -66.61 -13.95 7.63
CA GLU A 288 -67.64 -12.91 7.58
C GLU A 288 -67.46 -11.98 8.79
N SER A 289 -67.23 -10.68 8.56
CA SER A 289 -67.10 -9.64 9.61
C SER A 289 -66.16 -10.02 10.77
N ASP A 290 -64.91 -10.35 10.46
CA ASP A 290 -63.87 -10.79 11.42
C ASP A 290 -64.18 -12.09 12.19
N HIS A 291 -65.15 -12.87 11.73
CA HIS A 291 -65.54 -14.15 12.35
C HIS A 291 -65.48 -15.30 11.34
N LEU A 292 -65.01 -16.46 11.81
CA LEU A 292 -65.03 -17.71 11.06
C LEU A 292 -66.33 -18.45 11.36
N ILE A 293 -67.14 -18.68 10.34
CA ILE A 293 -68.41 -19.42 10.43
C ILE A 293 -68.18 -20.83 9.89
N ASP A 294 -68.43 -21.85 10.70
CA ASP A 294 -68.36 -23.25 10.28
C ASP A 294 -69.56 -23.60 9.38
N VAL A 295 -69.30 -23.97 8.13
CA VAL A 295 -70.29 -24.43 7.14
C VAL A 295 -70.09 -25.92 6.81
N SER A 296 -69.18 -26.63 7.48
CA SER A 296 -68.89 -28.05 7.26
C SER A 296 -70.00 -28.99 7.74
N ALA A 297 -70.96 -28.48 8.53
CA ALA A 297 -72.07 -29.24 9.09
C ALA A 297 -73.05 -29.81 8.04
N GLU A 298 -73.02 -29.31 6.80
CA GLU A 298 -73.96 -29.73 5.74
C GLU A 298 -73.50 -30.99 4.98
N GLN A 299 -72.23 -31.40 5.10
CA GLN A 299 -71.67 -32.58 4.42
C GLN A 299 -71.21 -33.64 5.43
N LYS A 300 -72.17 -34.26 6.14
CA LYS A 300 -71.93 -35.55 6.77
C LYS A 300 -71.94 -36.63 5.68
N GLU A 301 -70.77 -37.05 5.21
CA GLU A 301 -70.63 -38.41 4.68
C GLU A 301 -70.91 -39.36 5.85
N GLU A 302 -72.12 -39.91 5.90
CA GLU A 302 -72.50 -40.94 6.86
C GLU A 302 -71.64 -42.18 6.62
N LEU A 303 -70.57 -42.32 7.39
CA LEU A 303 -69.86 -43.58 7.54
C LEU A 303 -70.88 -44.67 7.90
N THR A 304 -70.82 -45.80 7.18
CA THR A 304 -71.77 -46.90 7.35
C THR A 304 -71.83 -47.30 8.82
N PRO A 305 -72.99 -47.21 9.49
CA PRO A 305 -73.09 -47.46 10.92
C PRO A 305 -72.55 -48.84 11.26
N VAL A 306 -71.81 -48.97 12.35
CA VAL A 306 -71.24 -50.26 12.81
C VAL A 306 -72.31 -51.37 12.91
N HIS A 307 -73.56 -50.98 13.17
CA HIS A 307 -74.73 -51.86 13.11
C HIS A 307 -74.88 -52.56 11.75
N SER A 308 -74.74 -51.85 10.63
CA SER A 308 -74.87 -52.41 9.28
C SER A 308 -73.76 -53.41 8.92
N LEU A 309 -72.52 -53.14 9.37
CA LEU A 309 -71.41 -54.06 9.20
C LEU A 309 -71.56 -55.32 10.06
N LEU A 310 -72.04 -55.17 11.30
CA LEU A 310 -72.37 -56.31 12.17
C LEU A 310 -73.53 -57.12 11.62
N GLN A 311 -74.55 -56.46 11.06
CA GLN A 311 -75.69 -57.13 10.45
C GLN A 311 -75.28 -57.95 9.23
N SER A 312 -74.45 -57.38 8.34
CA SER A 312 -73.89 -58.13 7.19
C SER A 312 -73.04 -59.32 7.63
N ALA A 313 -72.21 -59.17 8.67
CA ALA A 313 -71.43 -60.29 9.22
C ALA A 313 -72.33 -61.36 9.86
N TRP A 314 -73.45 -60.97 10.49
CA TRP A 314 -74.43 -61.91 11.03
C TRP A 314 -75.19 -62.66 9.94
N GLU A 315 -75.52 -62.00 8.82
CA GLU A 315 -76.12 -62.63 7.65
C GLU A 315 -75.21 -63.71 7.04
N GLU A 316 -73.89 -63.47 6.96
CA GLU A 316 -72.92 -64.48 6.52
C GLU A 316 -72.82 -65.68 7.48
N VAL A 317 -72.91 -65.44 8.79
CA VAL A 317 -72.94 -66.52 9.80
C VAL A 317 -74.23 -67.34 9.70
N GLU A 318 -75.37 -66.68 9.49
CA GLU A 318 -76.66 -67.35 9.31
C GLU A 318 -76.65 -68.21 8.03
N GLN A 319 -76.07 -67.71 6.95
CA GLN A 319 -75.88 -68.44 5.70
C GLN A 319 -74.96 -69.65 5.88
N SER A 320 -73.86 -69.49 6.62
CA SER A 320 -72.96 -70.60 6.98
C SER A 320 -73.68 -71.66 7.84
N TYR A 321 -74.60 -71.24 8.72
CA TYR A 321 -75.40 -72.15 9.54
C TYR A 321 -76.40 -72.94 8.68
N PHE A 322 -76.99 -72.28 7.68
CA PHE A 322 -77.88 -72.92 6.71
C PHE A 322 -77.13 -73.98 5.88
N GLU A 323 -75.95 -73.65 5.36
CA GLU A 323 -75.10 -74.60 4.63
C GLU A 323 -74.69 -75.80 5.51
N LEU A 324 -74.37 -75.56 6.79
CA LEU A 324 -74.07 -76.63 7.74
C LEU A 324 -75.28 -77.54 7.98
N ALA A 325 -76.48 -76.97 8.11
CA ALA A 325 -77.72 -77.74 8.26
C ALA A 325 -78.02 -78.58 7.01
N GLN A 326 -77.79 -78.02 5.82
CA GLN A 326 -77.96 -78.72 4.55
C GLN A 326 -76.97 -79.89 4.41
N THR A 327 -75.71 -79.66 4.81
CA THR A 327 -74.66 -80.69 4.84
C THR A 327 -75.00 -81.80 5.83
N ARG A 328 -75.52 -81.46 7.01
CA ARG A 328 -76.02 -82.45 7.99
C ARG A 328 -77.16 -83.29 7.45
N ASN A 329 -78.10 -82.68 6.76
CA ASN A 329 -79.20 -83.40 6.13
C ASN A 329 -78.67 -84.40 5.09
N ARG A 330 -77.67 -83.98 4.30
CA ARG A 330 -77.01 -84.86 3.33
C ARG A 330 -76.23 -85.99 4.00
N CYS A 331 -75.55 -85.73 5.12
CA CYS A 331 -74.92 -86.78 5.92
C CYS A 331 -75.96 -87.77 6.47
N GLY A 332 -77.11 -87.28 6.97
CA GLY A 332 -78.20 -88.15 7.43
C GLY A 332 -78.79 -88.99 6.30
N GLN A 333 -78.95 -88.43 5.10
CA GLN A 333 -79.37 -89.17 3.91
C GLN A 333 -78.35 -90.27 3.56
N LEU A 334 -77.06 -89.94 3.51
CA LEU A 334 -76.00 -90.91 3.28
C LEU A 334 -75.96 -91.98 4.37
N GLU A 335 -76.24 -91.65 5.63
CA GLU A 335 -76.35 -92.60 6.73
C GLU A 335 -77.55 -93.54 6.54
N THR A 336 -78.69 -93.04 6.07
CA THR A 336 -79.83 -93.89 5.69
C THR A 336 -79.55 -94.78 4.47
N GLU A 337 -78.78 -94.30 3.50
CA GLU A 337 -78.32 -95.10 2.36
C GLU A 337 -77.31 -96.17 2.80
N LEU A 338 -76.41 -95.83 3.71
CA LEU A 338 -75.41 -96.75 4.24
C LEU A 338 -76.07 -97.83 5.09
N THR A 339 -77.05 -97.48 5.93
CA THR A 339 -77.85 -98.44 6.70
C THR A 339 -78.73 -99.32 5.82
N THR A 340 -79.26 -98.82 4.70
CA THR A 340 -80.00 -99.66 3.74
C THR A 340 -79.09 -100.57 2.93
N LEU A 341 -77.88 -100.12 2.56
CA LEU A 341 -76.84 -100.95 1.96
C LEU A 341 -76.33 -102.02 2.94
N MET A 342 -76.19 -101.68 4.22
CA MET A 342 -75.86 -102.63 5.29
C MET A 342 -76.93 -103.71 5.43
N ARG A 343 -78.22 -103.34 5.44
CA ARG A 343 -79.33 -104.30 5.48
C ARG A 343 -79.36 -105.21 4.24
N LYS A 344 -78.94 -104.70 3.08
CA LYS A 344 -78.75 -105.49 1.85
C LYS A 344 -77.54 -106.42 1.95
N ALA A 345 -76.46 -106.01 2.61
CA ALA A 345 -75.30 -106.87 2.85
C ALA A 345 -75.61 -107.98 3.87
N GLU A 346 -76.37 -107.68 4.93
CA GLU A 346 -76.88 -108.65 5.93
C GLU A 346 -77.82 -109.71 5.31
N THR A 347 -78.56 -109.36 4.26
CA THR A 347 -79.44 -110.30 3.54
C THR A 347 -78.72 -111.10 2.45
N ALA A 348 -77.55 -110.63 1.97
CA ALA A 348 -76.76 -111.31 0.94
C ALA A 348 -75.70 -112.26 1.51
N HIS A 349 -75.20 -112.03 2.73
CA HIS A 349 -74.23 -112.90 3.41
C HIS A 349 -74.69 -113.15 4.85
N GLY A 350 -75.20 -114.35 5.14
CA GLY A 350 -75.53 -114.75 6.51
C GLY A 350 -74.28 -114.78 7.38
N SER A 351 -74.04 -113.72 8.16
CA SER A 351 -72.99 -113.65 9.19
C SER A 351 -73.16 -112.42 10.11
N ASP A 352 -73.22 -112.69 11.41
CA ASP A 352 -73.28 -111.80 12.60
C ASP A 352 -72.10 -110.81 12.90
N PRO A 353 -70.93 -110.79 12.20
CA PRO A 353 -69.82 -109.89 12.56
C PRO A 353 -70.05 -108.40 12.31
N VAL A 354 -70.82 -108.04 11.27
CA VAL A 354 -70.96 -106.64 10.84
C VAL A 354 -71.86 -105.86 11.79
N GLY A 355 -72.95 -106.48 12.24
CA GLY A 355 -73.85 -105.90 13.25
C GLY A 355 -73.16 -105.68 14.60
N GLN A 356 -72.40 -106.68 15.09
CA GLN A 356 -71.61 -106.54 16.32
C GLN A 356 -70.52 -105.47 16.22
N PHE A 357 -69.79 -105.41 15.10
CA PHE A 357 -68.78 -104.37 14.90
C PHE A 357 -69.41 -102.97 14.92
N VAL A 358 -70.60 -102.81 14.34
CA VAL A 358 -71.29 -101.51 14.33
C VAL A 358 -71.77 -101.13 15.73
N GLN A 359 -72.36 -102.08 16.47
CA GLN A 359 -72.89 -101.85 17.82
C GLN A 359 -71.77 -101.57 18.84
N GLU A 360 -70.68 -102.34 18.80
CA GLU A 360 -69.61 -102.30 19.82
C GLU A 360 -68.45 -101.35 19.48
N LYS A 361 -68.13 -101.15 18.20
CA LYS A 361 -66.99 -100.30 17.77
C LYS A 361 -67.41 -98.96 17.21
N LEU A 362 -68.44 -98.89 16.36
CA LEU A 362 -68.81 -97.65 15.66
C LEU A 362 -69.79 -96.77 16.45
N ASN A 363 -70.85 -97.32 17.04
CA ASN A 363 -71.84 -96.53 17.80
C ASN A 363 -71.24 -95.72 18.96
N PRO A 364 -70.32 -96.25 19.78
CA PRO A 364 -69.64 -95.46 20.82
C PRO A 364 -68.77 -94.34 20.24
N GLN A 365 -68.14 -94.57 19.08
CA GLN A 365 -67.37 -93.54 18.39
C GLN A 365 -68.27 -92.44 17.84
N PHE A 366 -69.44 -92.77 17.27
CA PHE A 366 -70.43 -91.76 16.86
C PHE A 366 -70.94 -90.94 18.06
N GLY A 367 -71.24 -91.58 19.19
CA GLY A 367 -71.63 -90.88 20.41
C GLY A 367 -70.54 -89.93 20.94
N SER A 368 -69.27 -90.37 20.89
CA SER A 368 -68.11 -89.53 21.25
C SER A 368 -67.94 -88.35 20.29
N VAL A 369 -68.09 -88.58 18.98
CA VAL A 369 -67.99 -87.54 17.94
C VAL A 369 -69.12 -86.52 18.05
N ILE A 370 -70.36 -86.96 18.29
CA ILE A 370 -71.51 -86.05 18.49
C ILE A 370 -71.30 -85.19 19.74
N LYS A 371 -70.83 -85.79 20.86
CA LYS A 371 -70.53 -85.06 22.08
C LYS A 371 -69.41 -84.03 21.86
N ALA A 372 -68.30 -84.44 21.26
CA ALA A 372 -67.18 -83.56 20.94
C ALA A 372 -67.59 -82.43 19.97
N SER A 373 -68.44 -82.73 18.98
CA SER A 373 -68.99 -81.74 18.05
C SER A 373 -69.89 -80.72 18.77
N SER A 374 -70.74 -81.17 19.70
CA SER A 374 -71.60 -80.30 20.49
C SER A 374 -70.80 -79.42 21.46
N GLU A 375 -69.78 -79.98 22.12
CA GLU A 375 -68.88 -79.23 23.02
C GLU A 375 -68.08 -78.17 22.24
N LEU A 376 -67.53 -78.54 21.07
CA LEU A 376 -66.84 -77.60 20.20
C LEU A 376 -67.77 -76.49 19.72
N ARG A 377 -69.01 -76.81 19.31
CA ARG A 377 -70.01 -75.80 18.92
C ARG A 377 -70.27 -74.81 20.06
N ASN A 378 -70.50 -75.31 21.27
CA ASN A 378 -70.78 -74.46 22.42
C ASN A 378 -69.56 -73.57 22.75
N SER A 379 -68.35 -74.12 22.68
CA SER A 379 -67.11 -73.37 22.87
C SER A 379 -66.91 -72.28 21.81
N VAL A 380 -67.14 -72.60 20.53
CA VAL A 380 -67.05 -71.63 19.42
C VAL A 380 -68.12 -70.55 19.56
N SER A 381 -69.36 -70.90 19.88
CA SER A 381 -70.44 -69.92 20.12
C SER A 381 -70.14 -69.01 21.31
N GLN A 382 -69.54 -69.54 22.38
CA GLN A 382 -69.14 -68.76 23.54
C GLN A 382 -67.93 -67.86 23.23
N GLY A 383 -66.94 -68.39 22.49
CA GLY A 383 -65.80 -67.62 21.99
C GLY A 383 -66.23 -66.46 21.09
N ALA A 384 -67.19 -66.70 20.18
CA ALA A 384 -67.76 -65.66 19.32
C ALA A 384 -68.47 -64.56 20.13
N LYS A 385 -69.29 -64.93 21.13
CA LYS A 385 -69.94 -63.96 22.04
C LYS A 385 -68.95 -63.12 22.84
N HIS A 386 -67.87 -63.74 23.32
CA HIS A 386 -66.84 -63.00 24.04
C HIS A 386 -66.03 -62.10 23.11
N PHE A 387 -65.70 -62.57 21.91
CA PHE A 387 -64.95 -61.80 20.91
C PHE A 387 -65.75 -60.59 20.40
N SER A 388 -67.07 -60.71 20.21
CA SER A 388 -67.93 -59.58 19.83
C SER A 388 -67.95 -58.44 20.87
N CYS A 389 -67.59 -58.73 22.12
CA CYS A 389 -67.49 -57.73 23.18
C CYS A 389 -66.09 -57.07 23.28
N VAL A 390 -65.12 -57.49 22.47
CA VAL A 390 -63.77 -56.91 22.48
C VAL A 390 -63.66 -55.80 21.45
N ALA A 391 -63.48 -54.56 21.92
CA ALA A 391 -63.23 -53.43 21.03
C ALA A 391 -61.87 -53.59 20.32
N LEU A 392 -61.88 -53.82 19.01
CA LEU A 392 -60.66 -53.99 18.19
C LEU A 392 -59.69 -52.80 18.32
N ALA A 393 -60.22 -51.59 18.52
CA ALA A 393 -59.46 -50.38 18.77
C ALA A 393 -58.58 -50.43 20.05
N ALA A 394 -58.93 -51.27 21.03
CA ALA A 394 -58.17 -51.46 22.27
C ALA A 394 -57.03 -52.50 22.14
N LEU A 395 -57.09 -53.35 21.10
CA LEU A 395 -56.09 -54.40 20.83
C LEU A 395 -54.91 -53.88 20.00
N ASN A 396 -55.14 -52.88 19.14
CA ASN A 396 -54.08 -52.25 18.36
C ASN A 396 -53.24 -51.32 19.26
N ARG A 397 -52.08 -51.80 19.75
CA ARG A 397 -51.21 -51.06 20.67
C ARG A 397 -49.90 -50.63 20.01
N ARG A 398 -49.46 -49.40 20.28
CA ARG A 398 -48.17 -48.85 19.84
C ARG A 398 -47.19 -48.80 21.01
N ALA A 399 -45.93 -49.14 20.76
CA ALA A 399 -44.86 -49.05 21.75
C ALA A 399 -44.30 -47.61 21.77
N MET A 400 -44.31 -46.99 22.95
CA MET A 400 -43.75 -45.66 23.17
C MET A 400 -42.31 -45.75 23.69
N LYS A 401 -41.53 -44.67 23.53
CA LYS A 401 -40.23 -44.55 24.19
C LYS A 401 -40.43 -44.68 25.70
N GLY A 402 -39.73 -45.64 26.33
CA GLY A 402 -39.94 -46.00 27.74
C GLY A 402 -40.68 -47.33 27.98
N GLY A 403 -41.02 -48.08 26.93
CA GLY A 403 -41.53 -49.46 27.05
C GLY A 403 -43.03 -49.58 27.31
N GLN A 404 -43.75 -48.46 27.50
CA GLN A 404 -45.20 -48.44 27.67
C GLN A 404 -45.91 -48.73 26.33
N LYS A 405 -46.91 -49.62 26.34
CA LYS A 405 -47.75 -49.94 25.17
C LYS A 405 -49.14 -49.35 25.31
N LEU A 406 -49.45 -48.33 24.52
CA LEU A 406 -50.74 -47.63 24.54
C LEU A 406 -51.63 -48.05 23.36
N PRO A 407 -52.95 -48.21 23.54
CA PRO A 407 -53.89 -48.36 22.44
C PRO A 407 -53.78 -47.20 21.44
N ALA A 408 -53.77 -47.51 20.15
CA ALA A 408 -53.64 -46.52 19.08
C ALA A 408 -54.77 -45.48 19.14
N ALA A 409 -55.99 -45.88 19.50
CA ALA A 409 -57.13 -44.98 19.67
C ALA A 409 -56.92 -43.90 20.77
N GLN A 410 -55.95 -44.06 21.67
CA GLN A 410 -55.64 -43.08 22.72
C GLN A 410 -54.59 -42.03 22.29
N LEU A 411 -53.92 -42.22 21.15
CA LEU A 411 -52.92 -41.28 20.62
C LEU A 411 -53.62 -40.07 19.98
N SER A 412 -53.06 -38.86 20.17
CA SER A 412 -53.67 -37.62 19.69
C SER A 412 -53.89 -37.58 18.17
N ILE A 413 -53.00 -38.21 17.40
CA ILE A 413 -53.11 -38.38 15.94
C ILE A 413 -54.39 -39.10 15.47
N HIS A 414 -55.06 -39.85 16.34
CA HIS A 414 -56.28 -40.60 16.03
C HIS A 414 -57.54 -40.02 16.70
N ARG A 415 -57.41 -38.88 17.41
CA ARG A 415 -58.54 -38.27 18.14
C ARG A 415 -59.44 -37.39 17.27
N ILE A 416 -58.95 -36.91 16.13
CA ILE A 416 -59.69 -36.00 15.24
C ILE A 416 -59.87 -36.68 13.88
N GLN A 417 -60.97 -37.40 13.71
CA GLN A 417 -61.42 -37.93 12.43
C GLN A 417 -62.53 -37.03 11.89
N SER A 418 -62.14 -35.89 11.33
CA SER A 418 -63.05 -34.95 10.66
C SER A 418 -62.51 -34.65 9.25
N SER A 419 -63.41 -34.58 8.27
CA SER A 419 -63.07 -34.17 6.91
C SER A 419 -62.51 -32.74 6.89
N ALA A 420 -63.06 -31.84 7.71
CA ALA A 420 -62.55 -30.48 7.88
C ALA A 420 -61.10 -30.46 8.39
N PHE A 421 -60.75 -31.37 9.32
CA PHE A 421 -59.37 -31.49 9.82
C PHE A 421 -58.40 -31.97 8.74
N HIS A 422 -58.81 -32.92 7.88
CA HIS A 422 -57.96 -33.38 6.77
C HIS A 422 -57.71 -32.27 5.74
N LYS A 423 -58.74 -31.50 5.40
CA LYS A 423 -58.61 -30.34 4.52
C LYS A 423 -57.70 -29.27 5.13
N LEU A 424 -57.74 -29.09 6.46
CA LEU A 424 -56.85 -28.19 7.21
C LEU A 424 -55.39 -28.59 7.15
N CYS A 425 -55.13 -29.88 7.32
CA CYS A 425 -53.78 -30.40 7.16
C CYS A 425 -53.31 -30.23 5.71
N GLN A 426 -54.17 -30.45 4.73
CA GLN A 426 -53.83 -30.28 3.32
C GLN A 426 -53.50 -28.82 2.95
N SER A 427 -54.33 -27.85 3.37
CA SER A 427 -54.11 -26.44 3.05
C SER A 427 -52.86 -25.87 3.71
N LEU A 428 -52.57 -26.28 4.96
CA LEU A 428 -51.36 -25.88 5.68
C LEU A 428 -50.12 -26.70 5.30
N SER A 429 -50.24 -27.63 4.35
CA SER A 429 -49.19 -28.61 4.02
C SER A 429 -48.67 -29.37 5.26
N PHE A 430 -49.53 -29.58 6.25
CA PHE A 430 -49.22 -30.24 7.51
C PHE A 430 -49.35 -31.76 7.37
N PRO A 431 -48.33 -32.55 7.74
CA PRO A 431 -48.38 -34.00 7.57
C PRO A 431 -49.38 -34.67 8.51
N MET A 432 -50.26 -35.53 7.98
CA MET A 432 -51.30 -36.24 8.75
C MET A 432 -50.76 -37.19 9.84
N TYR A 433 -49.48 -37.54 9.80
CA TYR A 433 -48.84 -38.37 10.83
C TYR A 433 -48.36 -37.56 12.04
N MET A 434 -48.37 -36.22 11.96
CA MET A 434 -47.95 -35.33 13.05
C MET A 434 -49.10 -35.09 14.03
N ALA A 435 -48.75 -34.79 15.28
CA ALA A 435 -49.70 -34.56 16.35
C ALA A 435 -50.52 -33.27 16.09
N PRO A 436 -51.85 -33.27 16.23
CA PRO A 436 -52.69 -32.08 15.98
C PRO A 436 -52.28 -30.85 16.79
N GLU A 437 -51.62 -31.04 17.93
CA GLU A 437 -51.09 -29.98 18.78
C GLU A 437 -50.00 -29.13 18.08
N GLU A 438 -49.29 -29.71 17.10
CA GLU A 438 -48.28 -29.03 16.27
C GLU A 438 -48.90 -28.22 15.12
N LEU A 439 -50.22 -28.29 14.94
CA LEU A 439 -50.88 -27.51 13.89
C LEU A 439 -50.79 -26.01 14.17
N TRP A 440 -50.81 -25.62 15.45
CA TRP A 440 -50.65 -24.23 15.88
C TRP A 440 -49.23 -23.71 15.65
N SER A 441 -48.21 -24.54 15.90
CA SER A 441 -46.81 -24.18 15.64
C SER A 441 -46.60 -24.01 14.13
N GLN A 442 -47.11 -24.92 13.30
CA GLN A 442 -47.07 -24.81 11.84
C GLN A 442 -47.80 -23.56 11.33
N ALA A 443 -49.02 -23.29 11.82
CA ALA A 443 -49.77 -22.10 11.43
C ALA A 443 -49.05 -20.80 11.85
N ALA A 444 -48.40 -20.78 13.01
CA ALA A 444 -47.61 -19.64 13.46
C ALA A 444 -46.39 -19.41 12.56
N VAL A 445 -45.69 -20.48 12.14
CA VAL A 445 -44.57 -20.42 11.18
C VAL A 445 -45.04 -19.84 9.84
N LEU A 446 -46.12 -20.36 9.25
CA LEU A 446 -46.67 -19.85 8.00
C LEU A 446 -47.10 -18.38 8.10
N ARG A 447 -47.66 -17.95 9.23
CA ARG A 447 -47.98 -16.52 9.47
C ARG A 447 -46.73 -15.65 9.54
N LEU A 448 -45.65 -16.14 10.14
CA LEU A 448 -44.36 -15.44 10.16
C LEU A 448 -43.75 -15.36 8.76
N GLU A 449 -43.81 -16.45 7.99
CA GLU A 449 -43.36 -16.48 6.59
C GLU A 449 -44.15 -15.50 5.74
N LEU A 450 -45.47 -15.47 5.85
CA LEU A 450 -46.31 -14.52 5.12
C LEU A 450 -46.01 -13.06 5.48
N ARG A 451 -45.78 -12.76 6.78
CA ARG A 451 -45.33 -11.42 7.20
C ARG A 451 -43.96 -11.09 6.62
N HIS A 452 -43.05 -12.05 6.60
CA HIS A 452 -41.71 -11.90 6.02
C HIS A 452 -41.79 -11.63 4.52
N LEU A 453 -42.56 -12.41 3.76
CA LEU A 453 -42.77 -12.21 2.32
C LEU A 453 -43.40 -10.85 2.02
N ARG A 454 -44.41 -10.42 2.78
CA ARG A 454 -45.00 -9.07 2.62
C ARG A 454 -43.99 -7.96 2.88
N ARG A 455 -43.15 -8.12 3.91
CA ARG A 455 -42.09 -7.15 4.22
C ARG A 455 -41.03 -7.12 3.11
N LEU A 456 -40.63 -8.27 2.59
CA LEU A 456 -39.73 -8.35 1.44
C LEU A 456 -40.33 -7.67 0.21
N LEU A 457 -41.59 -7.93 -0.11
CA LEU A 457 -42.28 -7.29 -1.23
C LEU A 457 -42.28 -5.77 -1.10
N GLN A 458 -42.57 -5.25 0.11
CA GLN A 458 -42.50 -3.82 0.39
C GLN A 458 -41.09 -3.25 0.16
N LEU A 459 -40.04 -3.93 0.65
CA LEU A 459 -38.67 -3.47 0.46
C LEU A 459 -38.27 -3.49 -1.02
N PHE A 460 -38.69 -4.49 -1.78
CA PHE A 460 -38.44 -4.56 -3.22
C PHE A 460 -39.19 -3.48 -4.00
N SER A 461 -40.44 -3.16 -3.63
CA SER A 461 -41.18 -2.07 -4.27
C SER A 461 -40.58 -0.70 -3.98
N GLU A 462 -40.15 -0.45 -2.74
CA GLU A 462 -39.40 0.76 -2.35
C GLU A 462 -38.07 0.85 -3.13
N SER A 463 -37.30 -0.24 -3.17
CA SER A 463 -36.02 -0.29 -3.90
C SER A 463 -36.19 -0.11 -5.40
N SER A 464 -37.23 -0.70 -5.99
CA SER A 464 -37.61 -0.53 -7.41
C SER A 464 -37.93 0.94 -7.71
N ALA A 465 -38.73 1.60 -6.86
CA ALA A 465 -39.05 3.02 -7.00
C ALA A 465 -37.80 3.91 -6.90
N ASP A 466 -36.87 3.59 -6.01
CA ASP A 466 -35.61 4.34 -5.88
C ASP A 466 -34.66 4.11 -7.06
N LEU A 467 -34.55 2.88 -7.57
CA LEU A 467 -33.82 2.57 -8.79
C LEU A 467 -34.40 3.29 -10.01
N GLN A 468 -35.73 3.37 -10.12
CA GLN A 468 -36.40 4.15 -11.17
C GLN A 468 -36.05 5.64 -11.07
N LYS A 469 -36.07 6.22 -9.87
CA LYS A 469 -35.64 7.63 -9.65
C LYS A 469 -34.17 7.83 -10.01
N LEU A 470 -33.29 6.91 -9.63
CA LEU A 470 -31.85 6.99 -9.94
C LEU A 470 -31.59 6.84 -11.44
N THR A 471 -32.29 5.93 -12.10
CA THR A 471 -32.23 5.74 -13.56
C THR A 471 -32.77 6.96 -14.30
N ALA A 472 -33.82 7.61 -13.80
CA ALA A 472 -34.33 8.87 -14.35
C ALA A 472 -33.39 10.07 -14.11
N ARG A 473 -32.55 10.01 -13.06
CA ARG A 473 -31.51 11.02 -12.75
C ARG A 473 -30.24 10.80 -13.53
N LEU A 474 -29.96 9.58 -13.99
CA LEU A 474 -28.93 9.36 -14.98
C LEU A 474 -29.41 10.04 -16.26
N PRO A 475 -28.73 11.11 -16.73
CA PRO A 475 -29.04 11.63 -18.04
C PRO A 475 -28.89 10.48 -19.03
N SER A 476 -29.81 10.29 -19.98
CA SER A 476 -29.33 9.89 -21.30
C SER A 476 -28.19 10.86 -21.59
N PRO A 477 -26.96 10.41 -21.84
CA PRO A 477 -25.84 11.33 -21.94
C PRO A 477 -26.25 12.33 -23.02
N ASP A 478 -26.57 13.55 -22.60
CA ASP A 478 -26.73 14.63 -23.53
C ASP A 478 -25.30 14.82 -24.02
N GLN A 479 -24.98 14.19 -25.15
CA GLN A 479 -23.65 14.20 -25.75
C GLN A 479 -23.14 15.64 -25.81
N GLN A 480 -24.03 16.62 -25.94
CA GLN A 480 -23.74 18.05 -25.82
C GLN A 480 -23.17 18.46 -24.46
N THR A 481 -23.73 18.03 -23.33
CA THR A 481 -23.23 18.38 -21.99
C THR A 481 -21.85 17.79 -21.71
N LEU A 482 -21.58 16.54 -22.13
CA LEU A 482 -20.25 15.93 -21.99
C LEU A 482 -19.22 16.59 -22.92
N VAL A 483 -19.59 16.85 -24.18
CA VAL A 483 -18.74 17.56 -25.14
C VAL A 483 -18.46 18.98 -24.67
N GLN A 484 -19.43 19.68 -24.06
CA GLN A 484 -19.21 21.00 -23.47
C GLN A 484 -18.24 20.95 -22.29
N ARG A 485 -18.31 19.91 -21.46
CA ARG A 485 -17.41 19.75 -20.31
C ARG A 485 -15.98 19.45 -20.74
N VAL A 486 -15.80 18.59 -21.74
CA VAL A 486 -14.49 18.34 -22.35
C VAL A 486 -13.94 19.61 -22.99
N LYS A 487 -14.76 20.34 -23.76
CA LYS A 487 -14.36 21.64 -24.34
C LYS A 487 -13.96 22.66 -23.28
N MET A 488 -14.69 22.75 -22.17
CA MET A 488 -14.35 23.65 -21.07
C MET A 488 -13.00 23.30 -20.43
N VAL A 489 -12.72 22.00 -20.23
CA VAL A 489 -11.43 21.55 -19.68
C VAL A 489 -10.29 21.78 -20.67
N ASP A 490 -10.51 21.52 -21.96
CA ASP A 490 -9.55 21.83 -23.02
C ASP A 490 -9.26 23.33 -23.10
N ASP A 491 -10.29 24.17 -23.00
CA ASP A 491 -10.16 25.63 -22.97
C ASP A 491 -9.40 26.09 -21.70
N GLU A 492 -9.67 25.49 -20.53
CA GLU A 492 -8.95 25.78 -19.29
C GLU A 492 -7.46 25.39 -19.40
N ILE A 493 -7.15 24.23 -19.99
CA ILE A 493 -5.77 23.79 -20.26
C ILE A 493 -5.09 24.75 -21.24
N LEU A 494 -5.77 25.17 -22.31
CA LEU A 494 -5.23 26.13 -23.27
C LEU A 494 -5.00 27.52 -22.62
N GLN A 495 -5.86 27.95 -21.70
CA GLN A 495 -5.71 29.23 -20.99
C GLN A 495 -4.65 29.19 -19.88
N THR A 496 -4.36 28.03 -19.29
CA THR A 496 -3.49 27.93 -18.11
C THR A 496 -2.12 27.33 -18.42
N LEU A 497 -2.07 26.20 -19.14
CA LEU A 497 -0.82 25.48 -19.44
C LEU A 497 -0.07 26.11 -20.62
N LEU A 498 -0.78 26.56 -21.66
CA LEU A 498 -0.12 27.14 -22.83
C LEU A 498 0.67 28.42 -22.50
N PRO A 499 0.16 29.39 -21.71
CA PRO A 499 0.94 30.57 -21.34
C PRO A 499 2.11 30.23 -20.44
N ARG A 500 1.95 29.27 -19.50
CA ARG A 500 3.05 28.81 -18.64
C ARG A 500 4.14 28.11 -19.43
N ALA A 501 3.79 27.27 -20.40
CA ALA A 501 4.74 26.62 -21.30
C ALA A 501 5.49 27.65 -22.17
N ARG A 502 4.78 28.65 -22.69
CA ARG A 502 5.39 29.78 -23.44
C ARG A 502 6.30 30.62 -22.55
N GLU A 503 5.88 30.94 -21.32
CA GLU A 503 6.69 31.68 -20.34
C GLU A 503 7.95 30.89 -19.96
N LEU A 504 7.83 29.57 -19.74
CA LEU A 504 8.96 28.69 -19.45
C LEU A 504 9.95 28.67 -20.62
N THR A 505 9.45 28.51 -21.84
CA THR A 505 10.26 28.57 -23.07
C THR A 505 10.98 29.92 -23.19
N GLN A 506 10.27 31.02 -22.91
CA GLN A 506 10.84 32.37 -22.95
C GLN A 506 11.91 32.56 -21.87
N ARG A 507 11.68 32.07 -20.64
CA ARG A 507 12.66 32.10 -19.55
C ARG A 507 13.90 31.26 -19.88
N CYS A 508 13.73 30.08 -20.47
CA CYS A 508 14.85 29.26 -20.94
C CYS A 508 15.68 30.01 -22.00
N SER A 509 15.02 30.64 -22.99
CA SER A 509 15.74 31.43 -24.00
C SER A 509 16.42 32.67 -23.42
N LYS A 510 15.81 33.37 -22.46
CA LYS A 510 16.46 34.48 -21.73
C LYS A 510 17.64 34.00 -20.88
N GLY A 511 17.50 32.85 -20.22
CA GLY A 511 18.58 32.23 -19.46
C GLY A 511 19.78 31.90 -20.35
N LEU A 512 19.54 31.32 -21.53
CA LEU A 512 20.57 31.08 -22.53
C LEU A 512 21.29 32.37 -22.94
N LEU A 513 20.55 33.45 -23.23
CA LEU A 513 21.14 34.75 -23.58
C LEU A 513 21.88 35.41 -22.39
N TYR A 514 21.36 35.27 -21.17
CA TYR A 514 22.01 35.76 -19.96
C TYR A 514 23.30 35.00 -19.67
N THR A 515 23.40 33.73 -20.09
CA THR A 515 24.63 32.93 -19.94
C THR A 515 25.79 33.57 -20.70
N ASP A 516 25.53 34.14 -21.88
CA ASP A 516 26.54 34.89 -22.63
C ASP A 516 26.91 36.20 -21.93
N GLN A 517 25.93 36.91 -21.36
CA GLN A 517 26.20 38.14 -20.59
C GLN A 517 26.98 37.87 -19.30
N VAL A 518 26.70 36.76 -18.61
CA VAL A 518 27.43 36.31 -17.43
C VAL A 518 28.85 35.92 -17.81
N LYS A 519 29.04 35.21 -18.94
CA LYS A 519 30.38 34.97 -19.48
C LYS A 519 31.12 36.28 -19.66
N THR A 520 30.55 37.25 -20.39
CA THR A 520 31.18 38.55 -20.61
C THR A 520 31.45 39.32 -19.31
N ALA A 521 30.53 39.28 -18.34
CA ALA A 521 30.70 39.95 -17.05
C ALA A 521 31.77 39.30 -16.18
N ILE A 522 31.91 37.97 -16.21
CA ILE A 522 32.99 37.23 -15.56
C ILE A 522 34.31 37.60 -16.23
N THR A 523 34.37 37.63 -17.58
CA THR A 523 35.57 38.09 -18.31
C THR A 523 35.95 39.51 -17.90
N HIS A 524 34.98 40.43 -17.89
CA HIS A 524 35.21 41.82 -17.46
C HIS A 524 35.63 41.93 -15.99
N TRP A 525 35.06 41.16 -15.06
CA TRP A 525 35.47 41.14 -13.65
C TRP A 525 36.89 40.60 -13.49
N TRP A 526 37.24 39.59 -14.28
CA TRP A 526 38.57 39.01 -14.27
C TRP A 526 39.63 39.90 -14.92
N GLU A 527 39.21 40.77 -15.85
CA GLU A 527 40.05 41.79 -16.47
C GLU A 527 40.05 43.14 -15.73
N GLN A 528 39.24 43.32 -14.67
CA GLN A 528 39.24 44.59 -13.93
C GLN A 528 40.52 44.77 -13.09
N PRO A 529 41.09 46.00 -13.02
CA PRO A 529 42.30 46.29 -12.24
C PRO A 529 42.16 46.07 -10.72
N GLY A 530 40.94 45.82 -10.22
CA GLY A 530 40.61 45.66 -8.80
C GLY A 530 41.34 44.51 -8.10
N GLN A 531 41.75 43.47 -8.84
CA GLN A 531 42.57 42.37 -8.30
C GLN A 531 43.97 42.83 -7.86
N PHE A 532 44.40 44.00 -8.36
CA PHE A 532 45.65 44.66 -8.02
C PHE A 532 45.43 45.92 -7.17
N ALA A 533 44.18 46.24 -6.78
CA ALA A 533 43.88 47.50 -6.08
C ALA A 533 44.32 47.51 -4.61
N LEU A 534 44.65 46.35 -4.02
CA LEU A 534 45.07 46.24 -2.63
C LEU A 534 46.24 45.24 -2.45
N PRO A 535 47.44 45.52 -3.00
CA PRO A 535 48.61 44.64 -2.86
C PRO A 535 49.04 44.45 -1.40
N GLU A 536 48.71 45.42 -0.55
CA GLU A 536 49.16 45.54 0.84
C GLU A 536 48.17 44.92 1.84
N MET A 537 46.95 44.56 1.42
CA MET A 537 45.92 44.08 2.34
C MET A 537 46.20 42.62 2.73
N GLN A 538 46.50 42.42 4.01
CA GLN A 538 46.82 41.11 4.58
C GLN A 538 45.61 40.52 5.30
N ARG A 539 45.34 39.24 5.05
CA ARG A 539 44.42 38.43 5.85
C ARG A 539 45.20 37.28 6.47
N GLU A 540 45.10 37.17 7.79
CA GLU A 540 45.87 36.19 8.58
C GLU A 540 47.39 36.33 8.39
N GLY A 541 47.85 37.58 8.25
CA GLY A 541 49.28 37.90 8.09
C GLY A 541 49.85 37.60 6.70
N LEU A 542 49.02 37.17 5.75
CA LEU A 542 49.45 36.88 4.38
C LEU A 542 48.72 37.79 3.38
N THR A 543 49.46 38.31 2.40
CA THR A 543 48.88 39.02 1.25
C THR A 543 48.19 38.03 0.33
N PHE A 544 47.33 38.53 -0.56
CA PHE A 544 46.66 37.70 -1.56
C PHE A 544 47.67 36.89 -2.41
N GLN A 545 48.80 37.48 -2.80
CA GLN A 545 49.87 36.78 -3.54
C GLN A 545 50.49 35.62 -2.73
N GLN A 546 50.65 35.80 -1.42
CA GLN A 546 51.20 34.76 -0.55
C GLN A 546 50.21 33.62 -0.34
N TRP A 547 48.92 33.91 -0.20
CA TRP A 547 47.87 32.89 -0.18
C TRP A 547 47.79 32.11 -1.49
N LEU A 548 47.92 32.80 -2.62
CA LEU A 548 47.90 32.20 -3.95
C LEU A 548 49.11 31.27 -4.18
N GLN A 549 50.32 31.68 -3.76
CA GLN A 549 51.50 30.80 -3.80
C GLN A 549 51.33 29.56 -2.93
N ARG A 550 50.78 29.73 -1.71
CA ARG A 550 50.57 28.62 -0.77
C ARG A 550 49.57 27.60 -1.31
N TRP A 551 48.51 28.07 -1.98
CA TRP A 551 47.55 27.22 -2.68
C TRP A 551 48.17 26.48 -3.88
N LYS A 552 48.98 27.17 -4.70
CA LYS A 552 49.71 26.56 -5.83
C LYS A 552 50.69 25.47 -5.39
N LEU A 553 51.29 25.61 -4.21
CA LEU A 553 52.17 24.58 -3.63
C LEU A 553 51.36 23.38 -3.12
N ALA A 554 50.24 23.62 -2.43
CA ALA A 554 49.39 22.56 -1.90
C ALA A 554 48.70 21.70 -2.98
N THR A 555 48.53 22.22 -4.18
CA THR A 555 47.83 21.55 -5.30
C THR A 555 48.75 20.87 -6.30
N LYS A 556 50.08 20.99 -6.14
CA LYS A 556 51.09 20.35 -7.01
C LYS A 556 51.41 18.88 -6.65
N GLU A 557 50.91 18.37 -5.53
CA GLU A 557 51.12 16.98 -5.08
C GLU A 557 49.87 16.09 -5.22
N SER A 558 48.87 16.47 -6.06
CA SER A 558 47.65 15.67 -6.31
C SER A 558 47.54 15.17 -7.74
#